data_AF-A0A6N3QYM4-F1
#
_entry.id   AF-A0A6N3QYM4-F1
#
_cell.length_a   1.000
_cell.length_b   1.000
_cell.length_c   1.000
_cell.angle_alpha   90.00
_cell.angle_beta   90.00
_cell.angle_gamma   90.00
#
_symmetry.space_group_name_H-M   'P 1'
#
loop_
_entity.id
_entity.type
_entity.pdbx_description
1 polymer ?
#
loop_
_entity_poly.entity_id
_entity_poly.type
_entity_poly.pdbx_seq_one_letter_code
_entity_poly.pdbx_strand_id
1 'polypeptide(L)'
;METQWTRMTADEAAEIIQHNDMVAFSGFTPAGSPKALPTAIARRANEQHEAKKPYQIRLLTGASISAAADDVLSDADAVSWRAPYQTSSGLRKKINQGAVSFVDLHLSEVAQMVNYGFFGDIDVAVIEASALAPDGRVWLTSGIGNAPTWLLRAKKVIIELNHYHDPRVAELADIVIPGAPPRRNSVSIFHAMDRVGTRYVQIDPKKIVAVVETNLPDAGNMLDKQNPMCQQIADNVVTFLLQEMAHGVFRRNFCRCKVAWAISIMR
;
A
#
# COMPACT_ATOMS: atom_id res chain seq x y z
N MET A 1 -21.26 24.59 0.94
CA MET A 1 -20.31 23.96 1.89
C MET A 1 -18.95 24.05 1.25
N GLU A 2 -18.17 25.07 1.61
CA GLU A 2 -16.79 25.20 1.12
C GLU A 2 -16.00 23.96 1.57
N THR A 3 -15.40 23.27 0.60
CA THR A 3 -14.48 22.17 0.88
C THR A 3 -13.33 22.68 1.72
N GLN A 4 -13.19 22.16 2.93
CA GLN A 4 -12.24 22.62 3.96
C GLN A 4 -10.77 22.40 3.59
N TRP A 5 -10.48 21.67 2.50
CA TRP A 5 -9.12 21.29 2.11
C TRP A 5 -8.67 21.97 0.83
N THR A 6 -7.38 22.27 0.78
CA THR A 6 -6.74 22.82 -0.40
C THR A 6 -6.66 21.76 -1.49
N ARG A 7 -7.30 22.04 -2.63
CA ARG A 7 -7.10 21.24 -3.84
C ARG A 7 -5.78 21.67 -4.48
N MET A 8 -4.94 20.70 -4.80
CA MET A 8 -3.60 20.92 -5.34
C MET A 8 -3.38 20.01 -6.54
N THR A 9 -2.50 20.44 -7.43
CA THR A 9 -1.84 19.53 -8.38
C THR A 9 -0.92 18.56 -7.63
N ALA A 10 -0.54 17.46 -8.29
CA ALA A 10 0.40 16.51 -7.71
C ALA A 10 1.77 17.16 -7.41
N ASP A 11 2.21 18.10 -8.25
CA ASP A 11 3.47 18.83 -8.06
C ASP A 11 3.43 19.75 -6.84
N GLU A 12 2.37 20.56 -6.70
CA GLU A 12 2.18 21.41 -5.52
C GLU A 12 2.09 20.57 -4.23
N ALA A 13 1.37 19.44 -4.28
CA ALA A 13 1.28 18.54 -3.13
C ALA A 13 2.64 17.89 -2.79
N ALA A 14 3.47 17.58 -3.80
CA ALA A 14 4.83 17.07 -3.59
C ALA A 14 5.75 18.10 -2.92
N GLU A 15 5.49 19.41 -3.03
CA GLU A 15 6.26 20.43 -2.31
C GLU A 15 6.13 20.35 -0.79
N ILE A 16 5.04 19.76 -0.29
CA ILE A 16 4.80 19.54 1.14
C ILE A 16 5.78 18.51 1.71
N ILE A 17 6.23 17.58 0.87
CA ILE A 17 7.16 16.50 1.24
C ILE A 17 8.58 17.04 1.18
N GLN A 18 9.30 16.89 2.30
CA GLN A 18 10.66 17.37 2.46
C GLN A 18 11.68 16.22 2.42
N HIS A 19 12.95 16.59 2.23
CA HIS A 19 14.05 15.64 2.38
C HIS A 19 14.05 15.02 3.79
N ASN A 20 14.25 13.70 3.86
CA ASN A 20 14.25 12.84 5.04
C ASN A 20 12.89 12.58 5.71
N ASP A 21 11.80 13.13 5.16
CA ASP A 21 10.45 12.78 5.62
C ASP A 21 10.22 11.27 5.52
N MET A 22 9.57 10.71 6.56
CA MET A 22 8.96 9.40 6.45
C MET A 22 7.63 9.54 5.73
N VAL A 23 7.58 9.00 4.51
CA VAL A 23 6.42 9.04 3.64
C VAL A 23 5.79 7.66 3.58
N ALA A 24 4.49 7.59 3.84
CA ALA A 24 3.73 6.34 3.78
C ALA A 24 2.73 6.35 2.62
N PHE A 25 2.85 5.39 1.70
CA PHE A 25 1.88 5.22 0.62
C PHE A 25 0.84 4.15 0.94
N SER A 26 -0.40 4.39 0.51
CA SER A 26 -1.42 3.35 0.43
C SER A 26 -1.06 2.30 -0.63
N GLY A 27 -1.85 1.23 -0.65
CA GLY A 27 -1.75 0.17 -1.64
C GLY A 27 -1.15 -1.12 -1.13
N PHE A 28 -1.46 -2.19 -1.85
CA PHE A 28 -0.98 -3.53 -1.60
C PHE A 28 -0.92 -4.26 -2.94
N THR A 29 0.29 -4.51 -3.45
CA THR A 29 0.54 -4.69 -4.89
C THR A 29 0.20 -3.38 -5.65
N PRO A 30 0.05 -3.33 -6.99
CA PRO A 30 -0.36 -2.10 -7.66
C PRO A 30 -1.69 -1.51 -7.17
N ALA A 31 -2.59 -2.36 -6.67
CA ALA A 31 -3.93 -1.98 -6.23
C ALA A 31 -3.91 -0.97 -5.08
N GLY A 32 -4.62 0.15 -5.25
CA GLY A 32 -4.80 1.16 -4.21
C GLY A 32 -3.57 2.02 -3.92
N SER A 33 -2.54 1.96 -4.77
CA SER A 33 -1.34 2.77 -4.61
C SER A 33 -1.51 4.16 -5.26
N PRO A 34 -0.96 5.23 -4.67
CA PRO A 34 -0.93 6.56 -5.29
C PRO A 34 -0.23 6.49 -6.65
N LYS A 35 -0.72 7.29 -7.60
CA LYS A 35 -0.33 7.21 -9.01
C LYS A 35 0.36 8.48 -9.48
N ALA A 36 -0.09 9.65 -9.01
CA ALA A 36 0.45 10.93 -9.47
C ALA A 36 1.63 11.42 -8.61
N LEU A 37 1.52 11.27 -7.29
CA LEU A 37 2.53 11.73 -6.33
C LEU A 37 3.89 11.06 -6.48
N PRO A 38 4.02 9.74 -6.77
CA PRO A 38 5.35 9.15 -7.01
C PRO A 38 6.13 9.88 -8.11
N THR A 39 5.47 10.21 -9.23
CA THR A 39 6.08 10.94 -10.34
C THR A 39 6.38 12.40 -9.98
N ALA A 40 5.49 13.07 -9.24
CA ALA A 40 5.72 14.44 -8.79
C ALA A 40 6.90 14.53 -7.80
N ILE A 41 7.01 13.58 -6.87
CA ILE A 41 8.14 13.48 -5.92
C ILE A 41 9.45 13.23 -6.66
N ALA A 42 9.44 12.35 -7.68
CA ALA A 42 10.63 12.09 -8.51
C ALA A 42 11.06 13.34 -9.29
N ARG A 43 10.12 14.10 -9.86
CA ARG A 43 10.42 15.38 -10.53
C ARG A 43 11.07 16.37 -9.55
N ARG A 44 10.48 16.53 -8.36
CA ARG A 44 11.03 17.36 -7.29
C ARG A 44 12.44 16.92 -6.86
N ALA A 45 12.68 15.62 -6.77
CA ALA A 45 14.00 15.09 -6.45
C ALA A 45 15.04 15.51 -7.49
N ASN A 46 14.74 15.32 -8.77
CA ASN A 46 15.62 15.73 -9.87
C ASN A 46 15.91 17.23 -9.83
N GLU A 47 14.90 18.08 -9.66
CA GLU A 47 15.08 19.55 -9.55
C GLU A 47 16.00 19.93 -8.38
N GLN A 48 15.84 19.29 -7.22
CA GLN A 48 16.71 19.53 -6.07
C GLN A 48 18.14 19.06 -6.34
N HIS A 49 18.31 17.88 -6.95
CA HIS A 49 19.64 17.33 -7.27
C HIS A 49 20.37 18.17 -8.31
N GLU A 50 19.68 18.66 -9.35
CA GLU A 50 20.22 19.61 -10.34
C GLU A 50 20.68 20.91 -9.66
N ALA A 51 19.92 21.37 -8.67
CA ALA A 51 20.29 22.49 -7.81
C ALA A 51 21.36 22.15 -6.74
N LYS A 52 21.94 20.94 -6.79
CA LYS A 52 22.93 20.41 -5.83
C LYS A 52 22.44 20.37 -4.38
N LYS A 53 21.13 20.24 -4.18
CA LYS A 53 20.49 20.08 -2.88
C LYS A 53 20.12 18.60 -2.67
N PRO A 54 20.34 18.04 -1.47
CA PRO A 54 19.95 16.66 -1.20
C PRO A 54 18.42 16.55 -1.15
N TYR A 55 17.88 15.53 -1.78
CA TYR A 55 16.46 15.21 -1.67
C TYR A 55 16.23 13.71 -1.81
N GLN A 56 15.80 13.10 -0.72
CA GLN A 56 15.44 11.68 -0.62
C GLN A 56 14.41 11.52 0.49
N ILE A 57 13.47 10.58 0.34
CA ILE A 57 12.45 10.23 1.33
C ILE A 57 12.70 8.82 1.89
N ARG A 58 12.13 8.56 3.07
CA ARG A 58 12.05 7.21 3.64
C ARG A 58 10.65 6.68 3.34
N LEU A 59 10.55 5.66 2.49
CA LEU A 59 9.28 5.19 1.94
C LEU A 59 8.77 3.93 2.65
N LEU A 60 7.56 4.02 3.18
CA LEU A 60 6.84 2.95 3.85
C LEU A 60 5.55 2.62 3.10
N THR A 61 5.25 1.34 2.89
CA THR A 61 4.08 0.92 2.09
C THR A 61 3.33 -0.25 2.75
N GLY A 62 2.17 -0.65 2.19
CA GLY A 62 1.47 -1.85 2.63
C GLY A 62 2.24 -3.14 2.31
N ALA A 63 2.58 -3.30 1.03
CA ALA A 63 3.44 -4.36 0.49
C ALA A 63 4.22 -3.76 -0.69
N SER A 64 4.29 -4.41 -1.85
CA SER A 64 4.68 -3.73 -3.08
C SER A 64 3.64 -2.68 -3.44
N ILE A 65 4.07 -1.64 -4.13
CA ILE A 65 3.20 -0.76 -4.92
C ILE A 65 3.33 -1.16 -6.39
N SER A 66 2.87 -0.33 -7.33
CA SER A 66 3.21 -0.57 -8.73
C SER A 66 4.73 -0.52 -8.93
N ALA A 67 5.30 -1.46 -9.68
CA ALA A 67 6.73 -1.45 -9.98
C ALA A 67 7.14 -0.11 -10.61
N ALA A 68 6.28 0.44 -11.48
CA ALA A 68 6.47 1.74 -12.10
C ALA A 68 6.61 2.90 -11.08
N ALA A 69 5.86 2.89 -9.97
CA ALA A 69 5.98 3.92 -8.94
C ALA A 69 7.31 3.80 -8.18
N ASP A 70 7.72 2.58 -7.78
CA ASP A 70 9.02 2.36 -7.15
C ASP A 70 10.18 2.65 -8.14
N ASP A 71 10.03 2.31 -9.43
CA ASP A 71 11.04 2.55 -10.48
C ASP A 71 11.22 4.04 -10.74
N VAL A 72 10.15 4.83 -10.89
CA VAL A 72 10.23 6.29 -11.10
C VAL A 72 10.92 7.00 -9.93
N LEU A 73 10.63 6.59 -8.70
CA LEU A 73 11.31 7.13 -7.52
C LEU A 73 12.76 6.66 -7.43
N SER A 74 13.04 5.42 -7.86
CA SER A 74 14.39 4.90 -7.93
C SER A 74 15.22 5.68 -8.95
N ASP A 75 14.73 5.88 -10.17
CA ASP A 75 15.45 6.56 -11.25
C ASP A 75 15.85 8.00 -10.87
N ALA A 76 15.03 8.68 -10.09
CA ALA A 76 15.32 10.03 -9.56
C ALA A 76 16.16 10.05 -8.28
N ASP A 77 16.73 8.92 -7.86
CA ASP A 77 17.49 8.77 -6.61
C ASP A 77 16.74 9.29 -5.37
N ALA A 78 15.41 9.22 -5.39
CA ALA A 78 14.54 9.91 -4.44
C ALA A 78 14.26 9.13 -3.15
N VAL A 79 14.78 7.92 -2.99
CA VAL A 79 14.50 7.04 -1.84
C VAL A 79 15.79 6.69 -1.13
N SER A 80 15.89 6.98 0.16
CA SER A 80 17.05 6.61 1.00
C SER A 80 16.80 5.34 1.81
N TRP A 81 15.53 5.06 2.12
CA TRP A 81 15.11 3.89 2.90
C TRP A 81 13.75 3.36 2.43
N ARG A 82 13.55 2.03 2.41
CA ARG A 82 12.33 1.38 1.93
C ARG A 82 11.91 0.21 2.83
N ALA A 83 10.62 0.10 3.14
CA ALA A 83 9.98 -1.07 3.75
C ALA A 83 8.50 -1.18 3.36
N PRO A 84 7.82 -2.33 3.48
CA PRO A 84 8.33 -3.64 3.91
C PRO A 84 8.57 -4.62 2.74
N TYR A 85 8.19 -4.25 1.52
CA TYR A 85 8.27 -5.13 0.35
C TYR A 85 8.28 -4.31 -0.95
N GLN A 86 9.04 -4.76 -1.95
CA GLN A 86 9.14 -4.11 -3.26
C GLN A 86 9.43 -5.14 -4.35
N THR A 87 9.05 -4.83 -5.59
CA THR A 87 9.27 -5.70 -6.78
C THR A 87 10.00 -5.01 -7.93
N SER A 88 10.30 -3.70 -7.79
CA SER A 88 10.98 -2.88 -8.79
C SER A 88 12.39 -3.41 -9.05
N SER A 89 12.78 -3.46 -10.32
CA SER A 89 14.12 -3.90 -10.71
C SER A 89 15.17 -2.83 -10.43
N GLY A 90 14.84 -1.55 -10.68
CA GLY A 90 15.70 -0.40 -10.40
C GLY A 90 16.00 -0.29 -8.90
N LEU A 91 14.94 -0.31 -8.07
CA LEU A 91 15.08 -0.22 -6.63
C LEU A 91 15.83 -1.42 -6.05
N ARG A 92 15.53 -2.64 -6.52
CA ARG A 92 16.28 -3.85 -6.11
C ARG A 92 17.77 -3.73 -6.41
N LYS A 93 18.16 -3.18 -7.56
CA LYS A 93 19.58 -2.96 -7.89
C LYS A 93 20.23 -1.99 -6.89
N LYS A 94 19.59 -0.86 -6.57
CA LYS A 94 20.13 0.12 -5.63
C LYS A 94 20.22 -0.42 -4.20
N ILE A 95 19.24 -1.22 -3.77
CA ILE A 95 19.27 -1.94 -2.48
C ILE A 95 20.47 -2.88 -2.43
N ASN A 96 20.66 -3.72 -3.47
CA ASN A 96 21.76 -4.69 -3.52
C ASN A 96 23.15 -4.02 -3.59
N GLN A 97 23.21 -2.75 -4.01
CA GLN A 97 24.43 -1.94 -4.02
C GLN A 97 24.66 -1.17 -2.70
N GLY A 98 23.73 -1.26 -1.74
CA GLY A 98 23.80 -0.53 -0.48
C GLY A 98 23.45 0.96 -0.59
N ALA A 99 22.96 1.43 -1.74
CA ALA A 99 22.57 2.83 -1.95
C ALA A 99 21.21 3.16 -1.32
N VAL A 100 20.35 2.16 -1.13
CA VAL A 100 19.05 2.29 -0.44
C VAL A 100 19.00 1.29 0.70
N SER A 101 18.73 1.77 1.92
CA SER A 101 18.49 0.89 3.06
C SER A 101 17.13 0.21 2.92
N PHE A 102 17.08 -1.12 3.06
CA PHE A 102 15.84 -1.87 2.91
C PHE A 102 15.62 -2.81 4.09
N VAL A 103 14.36 -2.90 4.53
CA VAL A 103 13.94 -3.86 5.55
C VAL A 103 12.69 -4.56 5.05
N ASP A 104 12.77 -5.87 4.84
CA ASP A 104 11.62 -6.72 4.63
C ASP A 104 11.02 -7.19 5.94
N LEU A 105 9.70 -7.15 6.03
CA LEU A 105 8.97 -7.46 7.26
C LEU A 105 7.78 -8.36 6.95
N HIS A 106 7.37 -9.15 7.93
CA HIS A 106 6.08 -9.81 7.87
C HIS A 106 4.97 -8.75 7.72
N LEU A 107 4.26 -8.78 6.59
CA LEU A 107 3.30 -7.74 6.21
C LEU A 107 2.22 -7.49 7.29
N SER A 108 1.82 -8.54 8.02
CA SER A 108 0.86 -8.45 9.12
C SER A 108 1.37 -7.69 10.35
N GLU A 109 2.68 -7.49 10.47
CA GLU A 109 3.30 -6.86 11.63
C GLU A 109 3.60 -5.37 11.42
N VAL A 110 3.60 -4.91 10.17
CA VAL A 110 4.03 -3.55 9.81
C VAL A 110 3.12 -2.51 10.47
N ALA A 111 1.80 -2.66 10.35
CA ALA A 111 0.83 -1.76 10.99
C ALA A 111 1.02 -1.65 12.52
N GLN A 112 1.23 -2.79 13.20
CA GLN A 112 1.44 -2.76 14.65
C GLN A 112 2.78 -2.14 15.03
N MET A 113 3.86 -2.42 14.27
CA MET A 113 5.18 -1.85 14.53
C MET A 113 5.17 -0.31 14.41
N VAL A 114 4.45 0.20 13.41
CA VAL A 114 4.20 1.63 13.23
C VAL A 114 3.40 2.18 14.39
N ASN A 115 2.33 1.50 14.79
CA ASN A 115 1.50 1.95 15.90
C ASN A 115 2.28 1.99 17.23
N TYR A 116 3.28 1.13 17.38
CA TYR A 116 4.18 1.09 18.54
C TYR A 116 5.33 2.10 18.45
N GLY A 117 5.51 2.75 17.29
CA GLY A 117 6.54 3.78 17.09
C GLY A 117 7.92 3.25 16.69
N PHE A 118 8.06 1.99 16.28
CA PHE A 118 9.38 1.42 15.91
C PHE A 118 10.03 2.09 14.69
N PHE A 119 9.23 2.68 13.79
CA PHE A 119 9.72 3.42 12.64
C PHE A 119 9.84 4.94 12.89
N GLY A 120 9.48 5.39 14.10
CA GLY A 120 9.31 6.81 14.40
C GLY A 120 8.00 7.38 13.85
N ASP A 121 7.96 8.70 13.66
CA ASP A 121 6.79 9.38 13.13
C ASP A 121 6.69 9.23 11.61
N ILE A 122 5.46 9.13 11.12
CA ILE A 122 5.15 9.30 9.70
C ILE A 122 4.86 10.78 9.47
N ASP A 123 5.68 11.43 8.65
CA ASP A 123 5.55 12.86 8.41
C ASP A 123 4.41 13.14 7.43
N VAL A 124 4.31 12.35 6.35
CA VAL A 124 3.28 12.47 5.33
C VAL A 124 2.74 11.10 4.93
N ALA A 125 1.42 10.92 4.96
CA ALA A 125 0.76 9.80 4.30
C ALA A 125 0.15 10.25 2.96
N VAL A 126 0.45 9.54 1.88
CA VAL A 126 -0.19 9.74 0.58
C VAL A 126 -1.13 8.55 0.33
N ILE A 127 -2.42 8.83 0.29
CA ILE A 127 -3.46 7.80 0.30
C ILE A 127 -4.37 7.98 -0.90
N GLU A 128 -4.49 6.92 -1.70
CA GLU A 128 -5.51 6.85 -2.73
C GLU A 128 -6.88 6.56 -2.12
N ALA A 129 -7.89 7.35 -2.52
CA ALA A 129 -9.25 7.25 -2.04
C ALA A 129 -10.25 7.28 -3.21
N SER A 130 -11.36 6.54 -3.06
CA SER A 130 -12.51 6.56 -3.99
C SER A 130 -13.53 7.63 -3.59
N ALA A 131 -13.59 7.99 -2.31
CA ALA A 131 -14.41 9.07 -1.80
C ALA A 131 -13.83 9.68 -0.53
N LEU A 132 -14.16 10.94 -0.28
CA LEU A 132 -13.77 11.71 0.89
C LEU A 132 -14.95 12.57 1.36
N ALA A 133 -15.32 12.51 2.64
CA ALA A 133 -16.39 13.34 3.21
C ALA A 133 -15.83 14.43 4.13
N PRO A 134 -16.45 15.63 4.20
CA PRO A 134 -15.97 16.78 4.99
C PRO A 134 -15.68 16.50 6.47
N ASP A 135 -16.33 15.49 7.04
CA ASP A 135 -16.15 15.04 8.41
C ASP A 135 -14.93 14.12 8.61
N GLY A 136 -14.10 13.91 7.59
CA GLY A 136 -12.84 13.17 7.69
C GLY A 136 -13.00 11.67 7.45
N ARG A 137 -14.13 11.22 6.91
CA ARG A 137 -14.27 9.84 6.41
C ARG A 137 -13.57 9.70 5.07
N VAL A 138 -12.66 8.74 5.00
CA VAL A 138 -11.89 8.37 3.79
C VAL A 138 -12.30 6.97 3.37
N TRP A 139 -12.83 6.83 2.15
CA TRP A 139 -13.12 5.53 1.54
C TRP A 139 -11.96 5.16 0.61
N LEU A 140 -11.32 4.03 0.88
CA LEU A 140 -10.19 3.54 0.11
C LEU A 140 -10.65 2.95 -1.24
N THR A 141 -9.70 2.64 -2.11
CA THR A 141 -9.94 2.05 -3.45
C THR A 141 -9.80 0.52 -3.40
N SER A 142 -9.14 -0.07 -4.39
CA SER A 142 -8.97 -1.51 -4.60
C SER A 142 -7.96 -2.19 -3.66
N GLY A 143 -7.17 -1.41 -2.92
CA GLY A 143 -6.16 -1.90 -1.98
C GLY A 143 -6.26 -1.23 -0.62
N ILE A 144 -6.37 -2.02 0.45
CA ILE A 144 -6.40 -1.52 1.84
C ILE A 144 -4.98 -1.42 2.40
N GLY A 145 -4.24 -2.53 2.38
CA GLY A 145 -2.90 -2.62 2.96
C GLY A 145 -2.83 -2.03 4.37
N ASN A 146 -1.86 -1.15 4.59
CA ASN A 146 -1.66 -0.45 5.85
C ASN A 146 -2.24 0.98 5.87
N ALA A 147 -2.98 1.38 4.83
CA ALA A 147 -3.55 2.73 4.71
C ALA A 147 -4.35 3.21 5.93
N PRO A 148 -5.17 2.37 6.60
CA PRO A 148 -5.86 2.79 7.82
C PRO A 148 -4.90 3.23 8.94
N THR A 149 -3.76 2.56 9.09
CA THR A 149 -2.74 2.92 10.08
C THR A 149 -2.02 4.20 9.68
N TRP A 150 -1.67 4.37 8.40
CA TRP A 150 -1.04 5.59 7.88
C TRP A 150 -1.90 6.83 8.16
N LEU A 151 -3.19 6.74 7.82
CA LEU A 151 -4.18 7.80 8.04
C LEU A 151 -4.25 8.22 9.52
N LEU A 152 -4.23 7.26 10.44
CA LEU A 152 -4.24 7.55 11.88
C LEU A 152 -2.92 8.12 12.40
N ARG A 153 -1.77 7.61 11.92
CA ARG A 153 -0.46 7.90 12.52
C ARG A 153 0.32 9.05 11.87
N ALA A 154 0.05 9.38 10.61
CA ALA A 154 0.78 10.43 9.91
C ALA A 154 0.49 11.82 10.47
N LYS A 155 1.46 12.73 10.48
CA LYS A 155 1.26 14.14 10.87
C LYS A 155 0.39 14.87 9.84
N LYS A 156 0.68 14.64 8.55
CA LYS A 156 -0.05 15.20 7.41
C LYS A 156 -0.56 14.09 6.50
N VAL A 157 -1.67 14.34 5.83
CA VAL A 157 -2.30 13.43 4.87
C VAL A 157 -2.53 14.17 3.56
N ILE A 158 -2.06 13.57 2.47
CA ILE A 158 -2.38 13.96 1.11
C ILE A 158 -3.31 12.87 0.57
N ILE A 159 -4.50 13.28 0.11
CA ILE A 159 -5.46 12.36 -0.51
C ILE A 159 -5.34 12.48 -2.02
N GLU A 160 -5.00 11.38 -2.71
CA GLU A 160 -5.27 11.24 -4.13
C GLU A 160 -6.70 10.73 -4.31
N LEU A 161 -7.62 11.63 -4.66
CA LEU A 161 -9.01 11.28 -4.92
C LEU A 161 -9.13 10.79 -6.37
N ASN A 162 -9.21 9.47 -6.54
CA ASN A 162 -9.14 8.84 -7.85
C ASN A 162 -10.53 8.50 -8.39
N HIS A 163 -10.99 9.27 -9.37
CA HIS A 163 -12.28 9.10 -10.03
C HIS A 163 -12.39 7.89 -10.96
N TYR A 164 -11.28 7.17 -11.20
CA TYR A 164 -11.33 5.92 -11.96
C TYR A 164 -12.12 4.84 -11.21
N HIS A 165 -12.02 4.84 -9.88
CA HIS A 165 -12.73 3.88 -9.05
C HIS A 165 -14.15 4.37 -8.76
N ASP A 166 -15.13 3.50 -8.99
CA ASP A 166 -16.50 3.73 -8.50
C ASP A 166 -16.46 3.87 -6.96
N PRO A 167 -17.08 4.90 -6.37
CA PRO A 167 -17.16 5.05 -4.91
C PRO A 167 -17.69 3.82 -4.17
N ARG A 168 -18.48 2.97 -4.84
CA ARG A 168 -19.00 1.71 -4.31
C ARG A 168 -17.93 0.63 -4.14
N VAL A 169 -16.72 0.79 -4.68
CA VAL A 169 -15.59 -0.13 -4.42
C VAL A 169 -15.37 -0.32 -2.91
N ALA A 170 -15.62 0.73 -2.12
CA ALA A 170 -15.46 0.69 -0.68
C ALA A 170 -16.53 -0.17 0.04
N GLU A 171 -17.61 -0.59 -0.64
CA GLU A 171 -18.53 -1.62 -0.12
C GLU A 171 -17.81 -2.96 0.11
N LEU A 172 -16.69 -3.20 -0.58
CA LEU A 172 -15.86 -4.40 -0.43
C LEU A 172 -14.94 -4.32 0.80
N ALA A 173 -14.68 -3.14 1.34
CA ALA A 173 -13.78 -2.96 2.48
C ALA A 173 -14.41 -3.42 3.80
N ASP A 174 -13.57 -3.97 4.69
CA ASP A 174 -13.88 -4.21 6.10
C ASP A 174 -12.65 -3.84 6.94
N ILE A 175 -12.70 -2.66 7.55
CA ILE A 175 -11.54 -2.01 8.18
C ILE A 175 -11.67 -2.10 9.69
N VAL A 176 -10.69 -2.76 10.30
CA VAL A 176 -10.58 -2.93 11.75
C VAL A 176 -9.18 -2.50 12.15
N ILE A 177 -9.11 -1.61 13.13
CA ILE A 177 -7.83 -1.16 13.67
C ILE A 177 -7.79 -1.65 15.12
N PRO A 178 -7.06 -2.75 15.40
CA PRO A 178 -6.95 -3.24 16.76
C PRO A 178 -6.20 -2.21 17.62
N GLY A 179 -6.64 -2.07 18.87
CA GLY A 179 -5.94 -1.23 19.84
C GLY A 179 -4.48 -1.64 20.05
N ALA A 180 -3.70 -0.77 20.69
CA ALA A 180 -2.34 -1.07 21.09
C ALA A 180 -2.31 -1.90 22.40
N PRO A 181 -1.29 -2.76 22.61
CA PRO A 181 -1.01 -3.35 23.90
C PRO A 181 -0.87 -2.29 25.01
N PRO A 182 -1.18 -2.63 26.28
CA PRO A 182 -1.63 -3.94 26.75
C PRO A 182 -3.14 -4.18 26.57
N ARG A 183 -3.90 -3.20 26.05
CA ARG A 183 -5.37 -3.26 25.96
C ARG A 183 -5.88 -3.60 24.56
N ARG A 184 -5.14 -4.41 23.81
CA ARG A 184 -5.56 -4.89 22.49
C ARG A 184 -6.71 -5.89 22.67
N ASN A 185 -7.86 -5.57 22.08
CA ASN A 185 -9.00 -6.48 22.04
C ASN A 185 -8.80 -7.58 20.99
N SER A 186 -9.51 -8.70 21.15
CA SER A 186 -9.63 -9.71 20.11
C SER A 186 -10.33 -9.14 18.88
N VAL A 187 -9.97 -9.66 17.71
CA VAL A 187 -10.68 -9.38 16.45
C VAL A 187 -11.62 -10.54 16.19
N SER A 188 -12.92 -10.30 16.24
CA SER A 188 -13.98 -11.33 16.27
C SER A 188 -14.28 -11.95 14.90
N ILE A 189 -13.27 -12.43 14.17
CA ILE A 189 -13.42 -13.10 12.88
C ILE A 189 -13.48 -14.61 13.09
N PHE A 190 -14.65 -15.20 12.88
CA PHE A 190 -14.89 -16.63 13.04
C PHE A 190 -15.14 -17.33 11.70
N HIS A 191 -15.56 -16.61 10.66
CA HIS A 191 -15.76 -17.08 9.29
C HIS A 191 -15.09 -16.17 8.27
N ALA A 192 -14.78 -16.70 7.08
CA ALA A 192 -14.08 -15.94 6.03
C ALA A 192 -14.90 -14.76 5.47
N MET A 193 -16.21 -14.76 5.68
CA MET A 193 -17.14 -13.74 5.21
C MET A 193 -17.61 -12.79 6.33
N ASP A 194 -17.10 -12.98 7.56
CA ASP A 194 -17.46 -12.09 8.66
C ASP A 194 -16.98 -10.67 8.34
N ARG A 195 -17.86 -9.69 8.62
CA ARG A 195 -17.52 -8.27 8.58
C ARG A 195 -17.58 -7.73 10.00
N VAL A 196 -16.46 -7.21 10.48
CA VAL A 196 -16.31 -6.80 11.89
C VAL A 196 -15.83 -5.36 12.04
N GLY A 197 -15.71 -4.63 10.93
CA GLY A 197 -15.20 -3.27 10.87
C GLY A 197 -16.09 -2.30 10.10
N THR A 198 -15.46 -1.26 9.58
CA THR A 198 -16.11 -0.18 8.81
C THR A 198 -15.68 -0.22 7.34
N ARG A 199 -16.45 0.47 6.48
CA ARG A 199 -16.13 0.61 5.05
C ARG A 199 -15.23 1.82 4.73
N TYR A 200 -14.90 2.60 5.75
CA TYR A 200 -14.13 3.84 5.66
C TYR A 200 -13.18 3.94 6.86
N VAL A 201 -12.19 4.80 6.73
CA VAL A 201 -11.31 5.20 7.83
C VAL A 201 -11.75 6.58 8.30
N GLN A 202 -11.97 6.73 9.61
CA GLN A 202 -12.24 8.03 10.21
C GLN A 202 -10.91 8.68 10.65
N ILE A 203 -10.65 9.89 10.20
CA ILE A 203 -9.53 10.72 10.68
C ILE A 203 -10.01 12.11 11.09
N ASP A 204 -9.13 12.86 11.76
CA ASP A 204 -9.32 14.31 11.93
C ASP A 204 -9.13 15.00 10.56
N PRO A 205 -10.17 15.69 10.04
CA PRO A 205 -10.09 16.41 8.77
C PRO A 205 -8.92 17.39 8.67
N LYS A 206 -8.44 17.93 9.81
CA LYS A 206 -7.33 18.89 9.85
C LYS A 206 -5.99 18.28 9.44
N LYS A 207 -5.86 16.95 9.46
CA LYS A 207 -4.65 16.26 9.02
C LYS A 207 -4.53 16.27 7.50
N ILE A 208 -5.64 16.44 6.77
CA ILE A 208 -5.66 16.48 5.32
C ILE A 208 -5.17 17.87 4.87
N VAL A 209 -3.96 17.90 4.31
CA VAL A 209 -3.31 19.15 3.88
C VAL A 209 -3.46 19.41 2.38
N ALA A 210 -3.74 18.37 1.60
CA ALA A 210 -3.95 18.47 0.17
C ALA A 210 -4.89 17.37 -0.34
N VAL A 211 -5.72 17.73 -1.32
CA VAL A 211 -6.48 16.77 -2.13
C VAL A 211 -6.04 16.94 -3.59
N VAL A 212 -5.58 15.84 -4.19
CA VAL A 212 -5.13 15.78 -5.58
C VAL A 212 -6.13 14.93 -6.35
N GLU A 213 -6.78 15.51 -7.35
CA GLU A 213 -7.76 14.80 -8.18
C GLU A 213 -7.02 13.96 -9.23
N THR A 214 -7.35 12.68 -9.34
CA THR A 214 -6.80 11.77 -10.35
C THR A 214 -7.91 10.98 -11.03
N ASN A 215 -7.59 10.37 -12.18
CA ASN A 215 -8.48 9.46 -12.89
C ASN A 215 -7.63 8.43 -13.64
N LEU A 216 -7.00 7.53 -12.89
CA LEU A 216 -5.99 6.61 -13.40
C LEU A 216 -6.28 5.16 -12.95
N PRO A 217 -6.19 4.16 -13.84
CA PRO A 217 -6.39 2.77 -13.48
C PRO A 217 -5.26 2.23 -12.60
N ASP A 218 -5.54 1.20 -11.81
CA ASP A 218 -4.48 0.38 -11.21
C ASP A 218 -3.61 -0.26 -12.30
N ALA A 219 -2.32 -0.39 -12.02
CA ALA A 219 -1.43 -1.11 -12.92
C ALA A 219 -1.89 -2.57 -13.01
N GLY A 220 -2.17 -3.03 -14.22
CA GLY A 220 -2.51 -4.43 -14.47
C GLY A 220 -1.29 -5.32 -14.30
N ASN A 221 -1.51 -6.52 -13.77
CA ASN A 221 -0.52 -7.57 -13.81
C ASN A 221 -0.87 -8.52 -14.97
N MET A 222 0.05 -8.66 -15.93
CA MET A 222 -0.08 -9.68 -16.97
C MET A 222 0.13 -11.05 -16.32
N LEU A 223 -0.89 -11.91 -16.35
CA LEU A 223 -0.69 -13.33 -16.09
C LEU A 223 -0.08 -13.94 -17.35
N ASP A 224 1.11 -14.53 -17.22
CA ASP A 224 1.71 -15.28 -18.31
C ASP A 224 0.77 -16.41 -18.75
N LYS A 225 0.56 -16.52 -20.06
CA LYS A 225 -0.28 -17.56 -20.65
C LYS A 225 0.39 -18.93 -20.46
N GLN A 226 -0.41 -19.89 -20.02
CA GLN A 226 -0.18 -21.35 -20.06
C GLN A 226 1.30 -21.79 -20.04
N ASN A 227 1.84 -21.96 -18.84
CA ASN A 227 3.12 -22.64 -18.63
C ASN A 227 2.86 -24.12 -18.28
N PRO A 228 3.27 -25.09 -19.12
CA PRO A 228 3.07 -26.53 -18.84
C PRO A 228 3.65 -26.98 -17.50
N MET A 229 4.76 -26.37 -17.05
CA MET A 229 5.32 -26.64 -15.73
C MET A 229 4.38 -26.16 -14.61
N CYS A 230 3.81 -24.95 -14.74
CA CYS A 230 2.81 -24.46 -13.78
C CYS A 230 1.56 -25.33 -13.76
N GLN A 231 1.13 -25.83 -14.93
CA GLN A 231 0.00 -26.76 -15.02
C GLN A 231 0.31 -28.07 -14.29
N GLN A 232 1.49 -28.66 -14.53
CA GLN A 232 1.90 -29.88 -13.85
C GLN A 232 2.00 -29.71 -12.32
N ILE A 233 2.50 -28.56 -11.84
CA ILE A 233 2.51 -28.23 -10.42
C ILE A 233 1.07 -28.15 -9.88
N ALA A 234 0.17 -27.48 -10.60
CA ALA A 234 -1.24 -27.37 -10.20
C ALA A 234 -1.92 -28.75 -10.14
N ASP A 235 -1.67 -29.61 -11.14
CA ASP A 235 -2.23 -30.97 -11.19
C ASP A 235 -1.77 -31.83 -10.01
N ASN A 236 -0.48 -31.72 -9.63
CA ASN A 236 0.07 -32.39 -8.45
C ASN A 236 -0.60 -31.90 -7.17
N VAL A 237 -0.76 -30.59 -7.00
CA VAL A 237 -1.41 -30.00 -5.82
C VAL A 237 -2.88 -30.44 -5.73
N VAL A 238 -3.62 -30.37 -6.84
CA VAL A 238 -5.02 -30.81 -6.89
C VAL A 238 -5.14 -32.29 -6.57
N THR A 239 -4.29 -33.14 -7.16
CA THR A 239 -4.28 -34.59 -6.90
C THR A 239 -4.05 -34.89 -5.43
N PHE A 240 -3.05 -34.24 -4.82
CA PHE A 240 -2.79 -34.38 -3.38
C PHE A 240 -4.00 -33.99 -2.53
N LEU A 241 -4.60 -32.82 -2.79
CA LEU A 241 -5.76 -32.35 -2.01
C LEU A 241 -6.97 -33.28 -2.13
N LEU A 242 -7.23 -33.81 -3.32
CA LEU A 242 -8.32 -34.78 -3.55
C LEU A 242 -8.05 -36.11 -2.84
N GLN A 243 -6.81 -36.59 -2.81
CA GLN A 243 -6.43 -37.79 -2.07
C GLN A 243 -6.60 -37.61 -0.56
N GLU A 244 -6.17 -36.46 -0.01
CA GLU A 244 -6.35 -36.15 1.41
C GLU A 244 -7.83 -36.03 1.81
N MET A 245 -8.68 -35.53 0.90
CA MET A 245 -10.14 -35.55 1.09
C MET A 245 -10.70 -36.98 1.06
N ALA A 246 -10.20 -37.84 0.17
CA ALA A 246 -10.64 -39.24 0.07
C ALA A 246 -10.22 -40.06 1.30
N HIS A 247 -9.06 -39.77 1.89
CA HIS A 247 -8.59 -40.37 3.15
C HIS A 247 -9.27 -39.81 4.41
N GLY A 248 -10.13 -38.80 4.26
CA GLY A 248 -10.86 -38.19 5.38
C GLY A 248 -10.01 -37.24 6.24
N VAL A 249 -8.80 -36.88 5.80
CA VAL A 249 -7.95 -35.88 6.47
C VAL A 249 -8.58 -34.49 6.35
N PHE A 250 -9.16 -34.17 5.20
CA PHE A 250 -9.96 -32.95 4.99
C PHE A 250 -11.45 -33.24 4.91
N ARG A 251 -12.25 -32.29 5.42
CA ARG A 251 -13.71 -32.30 5.22
C ARG A 251 -14.06 -32.04 3.74
N ARG A 252 -15.21 -32.54 3.29
CA ARG A 252 -15.71 -32.38 1.91
C ARG A 252 -15.81 -30.93 1.42
N ASN A 253 -16.05 -29.97 2.32
CA ASN A 253 -16.15 -28.55 1.99
C ASN A 253 -14.80 -27.82 2.00
N PHE A 254 -13.70 -28.58 2.08
CA PHE A 254 -12.33 -28.08 2.14
C PHE A 254 -12.08 -27.12 3.33
N CYS A 255 -10.94 -26.44 3.32
CA CYS A 255 -10.59 -25.39 4.29
C CYS A 255 -10.33 -24.05 3.59
N ARG A 256 -10.10 -22.99 4.37
CA ARG A 256 -9.81 -21.66 3.81
C ARG A 256 -8.47 -21.70 3.08
N CYS A 257 -8.49 -21.30 1.81
CA CYS A 257 -7.29 -21.28 0.98
C CYS A 257 -6.63 -19.90 1.03
N LYS A 258 -5.30 -19.90 1.09
CA LYS A 258 -4.48 -18.73 0.76
C LYS A 258 -3.62 -19.10 -0.44
N VAL A 259 -3.86 -18.45 -1.57
CA VAL A 259 -3.02 -18.58 -2.76
C VAL A 259 -2.18 -17.32 -2.87
N ALA A 260 -0.87 -17.47 -2.97
CA ALA A 260 0.04 -16.36 -3.13
C ALA A 260 0.13 -15.94 -4.60
N TRP A 261 0.47 -14.68 -4.83
CA TRP A 261 0.90 -14.21 -6.14
C TRP A 261 2.17 -14.97 -6.57
N ALA A 262 2.31 -15.25 -7.86
CA ALA A 262 3.55 -15.78 -8.42
C ALA A 262 4.64 -14.72 -8.25
N ILE A 263 5.48 -14.88 -7.24
CA ILE A 263 6.66 -14.04 -7.03
C ILE A 263 7.73 -14.61 -7.95
N SER A 264 8.03 -13.91 -9.03
CA SER A 264 9.22 -14.19 -9.83
C SER A 264 10.45 -13.78 -9.01
N ILE A 265 10.87 -14.66 -8.10
CA ILE A 265 12.21 -14.63 -7.50
C ILE A 265 13.16 -15.13 -8.59
N MET A 266 13.36 -14.32 -9.64
CA MET A 266 14.44 -14.59 -10.58
C MET A 266 15.76 -14.31 -9.86
N ARG A 267 16.55 -15.38 -9.75
CA ARG A 267 17.92 -15.44 -9.23
C ARG A 267 18.81 -14.40 -9.88
#